data_AF-A0AA51M7L0-F1
#
_entry.id   AF-A0AA51M7L0-F1
#
_cell.length_a   1.000
_cell.length_b   1.000
_cell.length_c   1.000
_cell.angle_alpha   90.00
_cell.angle_beta   90.00
_cell.angle_gamma   90.00
#
_symmetry.space_group_name_H-M   'P 1'
#
loop_
_entity.id
_entity.type
_entity.pdbx_description
1 polymer ?
#
loop_
_entity_poly.entity_id
_entity_poly.type
_entity_poly.pdbx_seq_one_letter_code
_entity_poly.pdbx_strand_id
1 'polypeptide(L)'
;MSNTWMDLAAGPGGLGVGLIVAAVVVAALLIGAFAFGSRLKRRESPPPLPEEQPHLPADGPVGEVRERREPDEMPKSDERTLPHDLGHQGSRTAAGQDRPRWDEGGSGAFGSGGPGGRR
;
A
#
# COMPACT_ATOMS: atom_id res chain seq x y z
N MET A 1 67.31 1.57 -3.39
CA MET A 1 65.99 2.03 -2.90
C MET A 1 65.65 1.24 -1.66
N SER A 2 65.33 1.91 -0.55
CA SER A 2 64.97 1.28 0.70
C SER A 2 63.47 0.94 0.71
N ASN A 3 63.15 -0.35 0.80
CA ASN A 3 61.77 -0.87 0.78
C ASN A 3 61.18 -0.90 2.21
N THR A 4 61.44 0.14 3.00
CA THR A 4 61.03 0.24 4.41
C THR A 4 59.51 0.08 4.59
N TRP A 5 58.74 0.40 3.56
CA TRP A 5 57.28 0.18 3.51
C TRP A 5 56.89 -1.31 3.40
N MET A 6 57.71 -2.14 2.74
CA MET A 6 57.51 -3.60 2.67
C MET A 6 57.90 -4.28 3.99
N ASP A 7 58.96 -3.78 4.63
CA ASP A 7 59.45 -4.31 5.92
C ASP A 7 58.46 -3.99 7.06
N LEU A 8 57.84 -2.80 7.01
CA LEU A 8 56.73 -2.46 7.89
C LEU A 8 55.52 -3.37 7.64
N ALA A 9 55.20 -3.70 6.38
CA ALA A 9 54.07 -4.56 6.01
C ALA A 9 54.25 -6.05 6.36
N ALA A 10 55.50 -6.55 6.43
CA ALA A 10 55.83 -7.94 6.73
C ALA A 10 55.94 -8.27 8.23
N GLY A 11 56.05 -7.26 9.09
CA GLY A 11 56.08 -7.42 10.55
C GLY A 11 54.68 -7.41 11.20
N PRO A 12 54.52 -7.95 12.43
CA PRO A 12 53.23 -8.01 13.14
C PRO A 12 52.51 -6.66 13.29
N GLY A 13 53.24 -5.53 13.24
CA GLY A 13 52.68 -4.17 13.28
C GLY A 13 52.14 -3.65 11.93
N GLY A 14 52.60 -4.18 10.80
CA GLY A 14 52.17 -3.78 9.45
C GLY A 14 50.73 -4.12 9.14
N LEU A 15 50.31 -5.32 9.57
CA LEU A 15 48.93 -5.76 9.47
C LEU A 15 47.99 -4.82 10.23
N GLY A 16 48.40 -4.33 11.41
CA GLY A 16 47.62 -3.38 12.20
C GLY A 16 47.45 -2.02 11.50
N VAL A 17 48.53 -1.44 10.99
CA VAL A 17 48.47 -0.15 10.27
C VAL A 17 47.67 -0.28 8.97
N GLY A 18 47.86 -1.35 8.21
CA GLY A 18 47.11 -1.61 6.98
C GLY A 18 45.59 -1.71 7.22
N LEU A 19 45.18 -2.41 8.29
CA LEU A 19 43.77 -2.52 8.66
C LEU A 19 43.17 -1.18 9.09
N ILE A 20 43.91 -0.35 9.84
CA ILE A 20 43.46 1.00 10.22
C ILE A 20 43.26 1.87 8.98
N VAL A 21 44.22 1.86 8.05
CA VAL A 21 44.12 2.64 6.81
C VAL A 21 42.93 2.15 5.98
N ALA A 22 42.75 0.84 5.84
CA ALA A 22 41.60 0.26 5.13
C ALA A 22 40.27 0.68 5.77
N ALA A 23 40.17 0.66 7.10
CA ALA A 23 38.99 1.09 7.83
C ALA A 23 38.68 2.58 7.59
N VAL A 24 39.70 3.44 7.60
CA VAL A 24 39.54 4.87 7.31
C VAL A 24 39.07 5.10 5.88
N VAL A 25 39.63 4.37 4.90
CA VAL A 25 39.21 4.45 3.50
C VAL A 25 37.74 4.05 3.35
N VAL A 26 37.32 2.94 3.95
CA VAL A 26 35.92 2.50 3.92
C VAL A 26 35.01 3.54 4.60
N ALA A 27 35.40 4.07 5.76
CA ALA A 27 34.63 5.11 6.45
C ALA A 27 34.48 6.39 5.61
N ALA A 28 35.57 6.84 4.98
CA ALA A 28 35.56 8.02 4.11
C ALA A 28 34.64 7.81 2.88
N LEU A 29 34.65 6.61 2.28
CA LEU A 29 33.75 6.26 1.18
C LEU A 29 32.28 6.28 1.61
N LEU A 30 31.96 5.70 2.78
CA LEU A 30 30.59 5.70 3.31
C LEU A 30 30.08 7.10 3.63
N ILE A 31 30.91 7.93 4.27
CA ILE A 31 30.59 9.33 4.56
C ILE A 31 30.38 10.11 3.26
N GLY A 32 31.25 9.91 2.27
CA GLY A 32 31.13 10.53 0.95
C GLY A 32 29.83 10.15 0.24
N ALA A 33 29.48 8.86 0.21
CA ALA A 33 28.24 8.37 -0.38
C ALA A 33 27.00 8.96 0.33
N PHE A 34 27.00 8.98 1.66
CA PHE A 34 25.92 9.57 2.45
C PHE A 34 25.79 11.08 2.19
N ALA A 35 26.90 11.82 2.20
CA ALA A 35 26.90 13.26 1.95
C ALA A 35 26.42 13.60 0.53
N PHE A 36 26.82 12.79 -0.47
CA PHE A 36 26.34 12.93 -1.84
C PHE A 36 24.83 12.69 -1.95
N GLY A 37 24.33 11.60 -1.36
CA GLY A 37 22.89 11.30 -1.33
C GLY A 37 22.08 12.39 -0.60
N SER A 38 22.58 12.89 0.53
CA SER A 38 21.95 14.00 1.26
C SER A 38 21.91 15.28 0.42
N ARG A 39 22.99 15.60 -0.29
CA ARG A 39 23.05 16.77 -1.18
C ARG A 39 22.05 16.65 -2.33
N LEU A 40 21.87 15.44 -2.89
CA LEU A 40 20.88 15.19 -3.94
C LEU A 40 19.45 15.39 -3.41
N LYS A 41 19.12 14.80 -2.27
CA LYS A 41 17.79 14.96 -1.63
C LYS A 41 17.46 16.42 -1.31
N ARG A 42 18.45 17.22 -0.91
CA ARG A 42 18.26 18.67 -0.66
C ARG A 42 17.95 19.50 -1.91
N ARG A 43 18.15 18.95 -3.10
CA ARG A 43 17.76 19.60 -4.37
C ARG A 43 16.31 19.28 -4.75
N GLU A 44 15.72 18.27 -4.14
CA GLU A 44 14.30 17.98 -4.29
C GLU A 44 13.47 18.99 -3.48
N SER A 45 12.24 19.24 -3.91
CA SER A 45 11.30 20.06 -3.13
C SER A 45 11.08 19.43 -1.75
N PRO A 46 10.95 20.25 -0.68
CA PRO A 46 10.63 19.72 0.63
C PRO A 46 9.30 18.97 0.58
N PRO A 47 9.11 17.94 1.43
CA PRO A 47 7.79 17.35 1.64
C PRO A 47 6.76 18.45 1.97
N PRO A 48 5.52 18.32 1.49
CA PRO A 48 4.49 19.32 1.73
C PRO A 48 4.25 19.50 3.23
N LEU A 49 4.08 20.75 3.64
CA LEU A 49 3.77 21.09 5.02
C LEU A 49 2.36 20.59 5.39
N PRO A 50 2.05 20.34 6.68
CA PRO A 50 0.72 19.92 7.10
C PRO A 50 -0.41 20.86 6.63
N GLU A 51 -0.13 22.16 6.57
CA GLU A 51 -1.05 23.19 6.08
C GLU A 51 -1.25 23.18 4.56
N GLU A 52 -0.26 22.68 3.80
CA GLU A 52 -0.32 22.51 2.35
C GLU A 52 -1.06 21.22 1.95
N GLN A 53 -1.36 20.35 2.92
CA GLN A 53 -2.14 19.16 2.67
C GLN A 53 -3.56 19.53 2.20
N PRO A 54 -4.17 18.73 1.33
CA PRO A 54 -5.57 18.91 0.95
C PRO A 54 -6.47 18.88 2.18
N HIS A 55 -7.18 19.98 2.44
CA HIS A 55 -8.20 20.06 3.47
C HIS A 55 -9.54 19.61 2.92
N LEU A 56 -10.45 19.24 3.82
CA LEU A 56 -11.83 19.00 3.44
C LEU A 56 -12.43 20.27 2.82
N PRO A 57 -13.25 20.15 1.77
CA PRO A 57 -14.06 21.25 1.25
C PRO A 57 -14.91 21.89 2.36
N ALA A 58 -15.30 23.16 2.18
CA ALA A 58 -16.17 23.87 3.12
C ALA A 58 -17.50 23.16 3.35
N ASP A 59 -18.03 22.50 2.32
CA ASP A 59 -19.27 21.71 2.37
C ASP A 59 -19.08 20.32 3.02
N GLY A 60 -17.87 20.00 3.48
CA GLY A 60 -17.52 18.74 4.11
C GLY A 60 -16.89 17.72 3.15
N PRO A 61 -16.66 16.48 3.62
CA PRO A 61 -16.08 15.43 2.79
C PRO A 61 -16.97 15.12 1.60
N VAL A 62 -16.37 14.99 0.42
CA VAL A 62 -17.04 14.35 -0.71
C VAL A 62 -17.26 12.89 -0.34
N GLY A 63 -18.50 12.56 0.04
CA GLY A 63 -18.89 11.21 0.40
C GLY A 63 -18.93 10.28 -0.81
N GLU A 64 -18.87 8.98 -0.56
CA GLU A 64 -19.13 7.98 -1.59
C GLU A 64 -20.63 7.97 -1.95
N VAL A 65 -20.95 8.08 -3.25
CA VAL A 65 -22.30 7.82 -3.74
C VAL A 65 -22.48 6.31 -3.86
N ARG A 66 -23.40 5.74 -3.07
CA ARG A 66 -23.76 4.32 -3.12
C ARG A 66 -25.17 4.18 -3.64
N GLU A 67 -25.35 3.36 -4.67
CA GLU A 67 -26.65 3.07 -5.25
C GLU A 67 -26.90 1.56 -5.27
N ARG A 68 -28.09 1.15 -4.80
CA ARG A 68 -28.61 -0.21 -4.91
C ARG A 68 -29.45 -0.31 -6.18
N ARG A 69 -29.13 -1.31 -7.01
CA ARG A 69 -29.90 -1.67 -8.20
C ARG A 69 -31.08 -2.57 -7.85
N GLU A 70 -32.14 -2.46 -8.64
CA GLU A 70 -33.30 -3.35 -8.58
C GLU A 70 -32.81 -4.79 -8.84
N PRO A 71 -33.15 -5.76 -7.96
CA PRO A 71 -32.84 -7.15 -8.22
C PRO A 71 -33.68 -7.65 -9.40
N ASP A 72 -33.04 -8.31 -10.37
CA ASP A 72 -33.75 -9.03 -11.41
C ASP A 72 -34.15 -10.42 -10.92
N GLU A 73 -35.42 -10.76 -11.13
CA GLU A 73 -35.94 -12.09 -10.83
C GLU A 73 -35.34 -13.13 -11.80
N MET A 74 -34.99 -14.30 -11.26
CA MET A 74 -34.51 -15.41 -12.08
C MET A 74 -35.61 -15.88 -13.04
N PRO A 75 -35.27 -16.16 -14.32
CA PRO A 75 -36.22 -16.73 -15.26
C PRO A 75 -36.82 -18.03 -14.70
N LYS A 76 -38.14 -18.13 -14.72
CA LYS A 76 -38.85 -19.35 -14.33
C LYS A 76 -39.08 -20.19 -15.58
N SER A 77 -38.29 -21.25 -15.75
CA SER A 77 -38.43 -22.21 -16.85
C SER A 77 -38.37 -23.64 -16.34
N ASP A 78 -39.08 -24.55 -17.01
CA ASP A 78 -39.00 -25.99 -16.75
C ASP A 78 -37.70 -26.61 -17.28
N GLU A 79 -36.95 -25.86 -18.11
CA GLU A 79 -35.65 -26.24 -18.65
C GLU A 79 -34.50 -25.65 -17.83
N ARG A 80 -33.32 -26.28 -17.93
CA ARG A 80 -32.10 -25.84 -17.24
C ARG A 80 -31.58 -24.53 -17.83
N THR A 81 -31.59 -23.46 -17.04
CA THR A 81 -31.02 -22.16 -17.41
C THR A 81 -29.49 -22.18 -17.37
N LEU A 82 -28.82 -21.77 -18.45
CA LEU A 82 -27.37 -21.58 -18.52
C LEU A 82 -26.99 -20.11 -18.32
N PRO A 83 -25.73 -19.79 -17.95
CA PRO A 83 -25.32 -18.41 -17.68
C PRO A 83 -25.52 -17.43 -18.85
N HIS A 84 -25.47 -17.90 -20.09
CA HIS A 84 -25.70 -17.08 -21.28
C HIS A 84 -27.19 -16.86 -21.59
N ASP A 85 -28.07 -17.63 -20.97
CA ASP A 85 -29.53 -17.45 -21.05
C ASP A 85 -30.03 -16.39 -20.06
N LEU A 86 -29.17 -15.96 -19.12
CA LEU A 86 -29.47 -14.88 -18.21
C LEU A 86 -29.37 -13.54 -18.96
N GLY A 87 -30.43 -12.73 -18.84
CA GLY A 87 -30.42 -11.36 -19.35
C GLY A 87 -29.34 -10.50 -18.70
N HIS A 88 -29.06 -9.35 -19.31
CA HIS A 88 -28.16 -8.35 -18.71
C HIS A 88 -28.73 -7.87 -17.37
N GLN A 89 -27.87 -7.80 -16.34
CA GLN A 89 -28.26 -7.27 -15.04
C GLN A 89 -28.86 -5.86 -15.19
N GLY A 90 -30.03 -5.67 -14.61
CA GLY A 90 -30.82 -4.45 -14.69
C GLY A 90 -30.01 -3.21 -14.30
N SER A 91 -30.21 -2.14 -15.06
CA SER A 91 -29.61 -0.82 -14.80
C SER A 91 -30.52 0.06 -13.93
N ARG A 92 -31.68 -0.44 -13.52
CA ARG A 92 -32.68 0.32 -12.78
C ARG A 92 -32.29 0.47 -11.31
N THR A 93 -32.43 1.68 -10.79
CA THR A 93 -32.29 2.01 -9.38
C THR A 93 -33.41 1.31 -8.59
N ALA A 94 -33.07 0.64 -7.48
CA ALA A 94 -34.05 0.03 -6.60
C ALA A 94 -34.92 1.10 -5.90
N ALA A 95 -36.18 0.76 -5.63
CA ALA A 95 -37.08 1.63 -4.87
C ALA A 95 -36.58 1.94 -3.44
N GLY A 96 -35.79 1.05 -2.85
CA GLY A 96 -35.14 1.23 -1.56
C GLY A 96 -33.61 1.17 -1.67
N GLN A 97 -32.96 2.22 -1.18
CA GLN A 97 -31.50 2.38 -1.16
C GLN A 97 -30.85 1.96 0.17
N ASP A 98 -31.67 1.74 1.20
CA ASP A 98 -31.21 1.20 2.47
C ASP A 98 -30.70 -0.23 2.30
N ARG A 99 -29.62 -0.55 3.01
CA ARG A 99 -29.08 -1.91 3.03
C ARG A 99 -30.07 -2.80 3.79
N PRO A 100 -30.67 -3.82 3.15
CA PRO A 100 -31.56 -4.73 3.86
C PRO A 100 -30.78 -5.42 4.99
N ARG A 101 -31.38 -5.42 6.18
CA ARG A 101 -30.87 -6.18 7.31
C ARG A 101 -31.31 -7.63 7.14
N TRP A 102 -30.53 -8.57 7.64
CA TRP A 102 -30.93 -9.97 7.64
C TRP A 102 -32.12 -10.15 8.59
N ASP A 103 -33.21 -10.71 8.09
CA ASP A 103 -34.40 -11.09 8.85
C ASP A 103 -34.59 -12.60 8.74
N GLU A 104 -35.04 -13.22 9.84
CA GLU A 104 -35.22 -14.66 9.92
C GLU A 104 -36.31 -15.12 8.92
N GLY A 105 -35.97 -16.05 8.03
CA GLY A 105 -36.82 -16.51 6.93
C GLY A 105 -36.64 -15.76 5.59
N GLY A 106 -35.85 -14.69 5.55
CA GLY A 106 -35.47 -14.01 4.31
C GLY A 106 -34.25 -14.67 3.67
N SER A 107 -34.41 -15.33 2.52
CA SER A 107 -33.31 -15.95 1.78
C SER A 107 -32.40 -14.90 1.12
N GLY A 108 -31.49 -14.32 1.89
CA GLY A 108 -30.30 -13.60 1.44
C GLY A 108 -29.06 -14.46 1.62
N ALA A 109 -29.02 -15.62 0.98
CA ALA A 109 -27.95 -16.61 1.17
C ALA A 109 -26.74 -16.35 0.27
N PHE A 110 -26.02 -15.23 0.48
CA PHE A 110 -24.62 -15.11 0.05
C PHE A 110 -23.82 -14.29 1.08
N GLY A 111 -22.96 -14.96 1.87
CA GLY A 111 -21.91 -14.32 2.68
C GLY A 111 -22.19 -14.16 4.18
N SER A 112 -22.49 -15.24 4.90
CA SER A 112 -22.50 -15.28 6.37
C SER A 112 -21.07 -15.17 6.93
N GLY A 113 -20.74 -14.07 7.62
CA GLY A 113 -19.44 -13.90 8.25
C GLY A 113 -19.42 -12.79 9.29
N GLY A 114 -20.13 -12.95 10.40
CA GLY A 114 -19.98 -12.05 11.55
C GLY A 114 -20.86 -12.47 12.74
N PRO A 115 -20.29 -12.73 13.93
CA PRO A 115 -21.07 -13.12 15.11
C PRO A 115 -21.78 -11.90 15.69
N GLY A 116 -23.04 -11.69 15.31
CA GLY A 116 -23.91 -10.67 15.90
C GLY A 116 -24.43 -11.11 17.26
N GLY A 117 -23.69 -10.81 18.34
CA GLY A 117 -24.17 -10.97 19.72
C GLY A 117 -25.24 -9.93 20.05
N ARG A 118 -26.37 -10.38 20.61
CA ARG A 118 -27.37 -9.50 21.24
C ARG A 118 -26.85 -9.02 22.60
N ARG A 119 -26.96 -7.72 22.85
CA ARG A 119 -27.17 -7.18 24.21
C ARG A 119 -28.59 -6.64 24.27
#